data_AF-A0AA88HIL9-F1
#
_entry.id   AF-A0AA88HIL9-F1
#
_cell.length_a   1.000
_cell.length_b   1.000
_cell.length_c   1.000
_cell.angle_alpha   90.00
_cell.angle_beta   90.00
_cell.angle_gamma   90.00
#
_symmetry.space_group_name_H-M   'P 1'
#
loop_
_entity.id
_entity.type
_entity.pdbx_description
1 polymer ?
#
loop_
_entity_poly.entity_id
_entity_poly.type
_entity_poly.pdbx_seq_one_letter_code
_entity_poly.pdbx_strand_id
1 'polypeptide(L)'
;MAERTVVKMTFLIPQIVLTELDHFSDPELEVVARKAREYIQVLKNKGTGLVIETPQDAEQANSLYKSKLNDDKILKCCLLMKQRGKDVVLFSDDHMLLIKAQINSLKAFSTKDIVVKIFDLALPKSEIMTPAKLFSMIESDIYLPTRDSDLKETKLLLKKVQ
;
A
#
# COMPACT_ATOMS: atom_id res chain seq x y z
N MET A 1 5.07 12.84 -32.96
CA MET A 1 5.21 11.60 -32.18
C MET A 1 4.96 11.95 -30.73
N ALA A 2 3.88 11.47 -30.13
CA ALA A 2 3.58 11.73 -28.72
C ALA A 2 4.33 10.70 -27.86
N GLU A 3 5.25 11.15 -27.02
CA GLU A 3 5.87 10.29 -26.00
C GLU A 3 4.77 9.78 -25.06
N ARG A 4 4.62 8.45 -24.98
CA ARG A 4 3.77 7.83 -23.96
C ARG A 4 4.45 8.02 -22.62
N THR A 5 3.97 8.96 -21.82
CA THR A 5 4.43 9.16 -20.45
C THR A 5 4.02 7.94 -19.62
N VAL A 6 4.96 7.04 -19.36
CA VAL A 6 4.73 5.87 -18.50
C VAL A 6 4.63 6.37 -17.06
N VAL A 7 3.43 6.31 -16.48
CA VAL A 7 3.21 6.65 -15.07
C VAL A 7 3.78 5.53 -14.22
N LYS A 8 4.96 5.75 -13.62
CA LYS A 8 5.57 4.80 -12.70
C LYS A 8 4.94 4.96 -11.33
N MET A 9 4.08 4.00 -10.95
CA MET A 9 3.51 3.94 -9.61
C MET A 9 4.47 3.23 -8.65
N THR A 10 4.48 3.64 -7.39
CA THR A 10 5.37 3.07 -6.37
C THR A 10 4.62 2.97 -5.05
N PHE A 11 4.65 1.79 -4.43
CA PHE A 11 4.13 1.57 -3.10
C PHE A 11 5.20 1.93 -2.09
N LEU A 12 4.87 2.80 -1.15
CA LEU A 12 5.77 3.18 -0.06
C LEU A 12 5.22 2.60 1.25
N ILE A 13 6.05 1.85 1.97
CA ILE A 13 5.75 1.40 3.33
C ILE A 13 6.51 2.30 4.32
N PRO A 14 5.80 3.07 5.18
CA PRO A 14 6.42 3.83 6.26
C PRO A 14 7.17 2.91 7.22
N GLN A 15 8.32 3.35 7.73
CA GLN A 15 9.17 2.49 8.56
C GLN A 15 8.45 2.05 9.84
N ILE A 16 7.62 2.93 10.41
CA ILE A 16 6.83 2.64 11.61
C ILE A 16 5.92 1.41 11.45
N VAL A 17 5.38 1.19 10.24
CA VAL A 17 4.51 0.03 9.97
C VAL A 17 5.31 -1.27 10.06
N LEU A 18 6.56 -1.29 9.59
CA LEU A 18 7.43 -2.45 9.75
C LEU A 18 7.78 -2.68 11.22
N THR A 19 8.11 -1.62 11.95
CA THR A 19 8.37 -1.73 13.39
C THR A 19 7.15 -2.29 14.12
N GLU A 20 5.94 -1.83 13.83
CA GLU A 20 4.71 -2.35 14.44
C GLU A 20 4.44 -3.80 14.05
N LEU A 21 4.67 -4.17 12.78
CA LEU A 21 4.58 -5.55 12.33
C LEU A 21 5.57 -6.45 13.08
N ASP A 22 6.79 -6.00 13.36
CA ASP A 22 7.79 -6.80 14.09
C ASP A 22 7.44 -7.00 15.57
N HIS A 23 6.80 -6.01 16.19
CA HIS A 23 6.44 -6.04 17.62
C HIS A 23 4.99 -6.49 17.85
N PHE A 24 4.33 -7.04 16.83
CA PHE A 24 2.97 -7.55 16.94
C PHE A 24 2.94 -8.78 17.86
N SER A 25 2.29 -8.64 19.01
CA SER A 25 2.30 -9.63 20.10
C SER A 25 0.96 -10.37 20.28
N ASP A 26 -0.08 -9.97 19.54
CA ASP A 26 -1.37 -10.66 19.55
C ASP A 26 -1.25 -12.03 18.83
N PRO A 27 -1.50 -13.16 19.51
CA PRO A 27 -1.34 -14.49 18.94
C PRO A 27 -2.20 -14.75 17.70
N GLU A 28 -3.40 -14.15 17.61
CA GLU A 28 -4.31 -14.34 16.47
C GLU A 28 -3.80 -13.60 15.22
N LEU A 29 -3.18 -12.44 15.45
CA LEU A 29 -2.68 -11.57 14.38
C LEU A 29 -1.20 -11.79 14.07
N GLU A 30 -0.45 -12.50 14.92
CA GLU A 30 0.97 -12.82 14.68
C GLU A 30 1.15 -13.61 13.38
N VAL A 31 0.26 -14.56 13.09
CA VAL A 31 0.30 -15.34 11.83
C VAL A 31 0.12 -14.42 10.62
N VAL A 32 -0.78 -13.45 10.71
CA VAL A 32 -1.03 -12.47 9.65
C VAL A 32 0.16 -11.52 9.50
N ALA A 33 0.71 -11.02 10.61
CA ALA A 33 1.87 -10.15 10.63
C ALA A 33 3.11 -10.86 10.03
N ARG A 34 3.32 -12.14 10.37
CA ARG A 34 4.39 -12.97 9.79
C ARG A 34 4.24 -13.12 8.28
N LYS A 35 3.04 -13.44 7.80
CA LYS A 35 2.76 -13.52 6.36
C LYS A 35 3.00 -12.19 5.66
N ALA A 36 2.61 -11.07 6.27
CA ALA A 36 2.85 -9.74 5.72
C ALA A 36 4.35 -9.44 5.59
N ARG A 37 5.15 -9.73 6.63
CA ARG A 37 6.62 -9.57 6.60
C ARG A 37 7.27 -10.41 5.50
N GLU A 38 6.89 -11.69 5.42
CA GLU A 38 7.38 -12.60 4.37
C GLU A 38 7.05 -12.05 2.97
N TYR A 39 5.82 -11.56 2.77
CA TYR A 39 5.38 -11.01 1.49
C TYR A 39 6.15 -9.73 1.11
N ILE A 40 6.36 -8.81 2.05
CA ILE A 40 7.15 -7.59 1.85
C ILE A 40 8.59 -7.93 1.43
N GLN A 41 9.20 -8.92 2.08
CA GLN A 41 10.55 -9.36 1.76
C GLN A 41 10.64 -9.93 0.33
N VAL A 42 9.67 -10.74 -0.08
CA VAL A 42 9.58 -11.28 -1.45
C VAL A 42 9.46 -10.15 -2.47
N LEU A 43 8.56 -9.18 -2.23
CA LEU A 43 8.36 -8.04 -3.12
C LEU A 43 9.62 -7.17 -3.27
N LYS A 44 10.33 -6.94 -2.16
CA LYS A 44 11.61 -6.21 -2.16
C LYS A 44 12.67 -6.93 -3.00
N ASN A 45 12.81 -8.25 -2.83
CA ASN A 45 13.81 -9.05 -3.56
C ASN A 45 13.53 -9.13 -5.06
N LYS A 46 12.25 -9.09 -5.46
CA LYS A 46 11.84 -9.08 -6.86
C LYS A 46 12.08 -7.74 -7.56
N GLY A 47 12.45 -6.68 -6.82
CA GLY A 47 12.58 -5.34 -7.40
C GLY A 47 11.24 -4.77 -7.91
N THR A 48 10.12 -5.27 -7.37
CA THR A 48 8.80 -4.68 -7.61
C THR A 48 8.82 -3.22 -7.15
N GLY A 49 7.93 -2.37 -7.65
CA GLY A 49 7.82 -0.94 -7.29
C GLY A 49 7.46 -0.66 -5.82
N LEU A 50 7.93 -1.48 -4.88
CA LEU A 50 7.83 -1.33 -3.45
C LEU A 50 9.09 -0.64 -2.91
N VAL A 51 8.89 0.43 -2.16
CA VAL A 51 9.92 1.18 -1.44
C VAL A 51 9.57 1.13 0.04
N ILE A 52 10.59 0.96 0.87
CA ILE A 52 10.49 1.08 2.31
C ILE A 52 11.13 2.42 2.68
N GLU A 53 10.45 3.21 3.52
CA GLU A 53 10.99 4.45 4.06
C GLU A 53 12.32 4.19 4.78
N THR A 54 13.33 5.01 4.50
CA THR A 54 14.63 4.90 5.14
C THR A 54 14.62 5.57 6.52
N PRO A 55 15.51 5.17 7.45
CA PRO A 55 15.64 5.85 8.74
C PRO A 55 15.93 7.35 8.58
N GLN A 56 16.72 7.73 7.57
CA GLN A 56 17.04 9.12 7.27
C GLN A 56 15.80 9.90 6.81
N ASP A 57 14.94 9.28 5.99
CA ASP A 57 13.68 9.87 5.58
C ASP A 57 12.74 10.05 6.78
N ALA A 58 12.66 9.04 7.66
CA ALA A 58 11.85 9.12 8.88
C ALA A 58 12.34 10.22 9.83
N GLU A 59 13.66 10.36 10.03
CA GLU A 59 14.26 11.44 10.81
C GLU A 59 13.99 12.82 10.19
N GLN A 60 14.14 12.93 8.87
CA GLN A 60 13.85 14.15 8.14
C GLN A 60 12.37 14.54 8.31
N ALA A 61 11.44 13.61 8.11
CA ALA A 61 10.02 13.83 8.30
C ALA A 61 9.69 14.27 9.73
N ASN A 62 10.35 13.66 10.73
CA ASN A 62 10.19 14.03 12.13
C ASN A 62 10.71 15.44 12.42
N SER A 63 11.85 15.85 11.86
CA SER A 63 12.38 17.20 12.06
C SER A 63 11.48 18.28 11.44
N LEU A 64 10.96 18.05 10.24
CA LEU A 64 10.17 19.03 9.48
C LEU A 64 8.75 19.22 10.04
N TYR A 65 8.17 18.16 10.61
CA TYR A 65 6.76 18.12 11.00
C TYR A 65 6.53 17.85 12.50
N LYS A 66 7.57 18.03 13.33
CA LYS A 66 7.54 17.69 14.77
C LYS A 66 6.34 18.27 15.52
N SER A 67 5.99 19.53 15.27
CA SER A 67 4.92 20.25 15.99
C SER A 67 3.53 20.13 15.36
N LYS A 68 3.44 19.71 14.09
CA LYS A 68 2.18 19.73 13.31
C LYS A 68 1.41 18.42 13.37
N LEU A 69 2.12 17.31 13.48
CA LEU A 69 1.58 15.95 13.35
C LEU A 69 2.06 15.07 14.49
N ASN A 70 1.94 15.55 15.73
CA ASN A 70 2.39 14.83 16.93
C ASN A 70 2.07 13.32 16.81
N ASP A 71 3.08 12.49 17.02
CA ASP A 71 3.10 11.02 16.92
C ASP A 71 2.61 10.34 15.62
N ASP A 72 1.98 11.06 14.69
CA ASP A 72 1.45 10.53 13.41
C ASP A 72 2.57 10.32 12.37
N LYS A 73 3.45 9.35 12.63
CA LYS A 73 4.62 9.01 11.79
C LYS A 73 4.24 8.69 10.33
N ILE A 74 3.10 8.04 10.11
CA ILE A 74 2.59 7.73 8.75
C ILE A 74 2.26 9.01 7.97
N LEU A 75 1.63 10.01 8.61
CA LEU A 75 1.31 11.28 7.94
C LEU A 75 2.57 12.08 7.63
N LYS A 76 3.55 12.08 8.55
CA LYS A 76 4.84 12.74 8.32
C LYS A 76 5.55 12.15 7.10
N CYS A 77 5.54 10.82 6.96
CA CYS A 77 6.06 10.12 5.77
C CYS A 77 5.36 10.61 4.48
N CYS A 78 4.02 10.64 4.49
CA CYS A 78 3.24 11.11 3.34
C CYS A 78 3.56 12.55 2.96
N LEU A 79 3.66 13.45 3.95
CA LEU A 79 3.97 14.86 3.72
C LEU A 79 5.39 15.06 3.19
N LEU A 80 6.37 14.29 3.68
CA LEU A 80 7.74 14.35 3.16
C LEU A 80 7.78 14.01 1.67
N MET A 81 7.08 12.96 1.24
CA MET A 81 7.01 12.58 -0.17
C MET A 81 6.31 13.64 -1.02
N LYS A 82 5.23 14.23 -0.49
CA LYS A 82 4.54 15.33 -1.16
C LYS A 82 5.45 16.56 -1.31
N GLN A 83 6.24 16.89 -0.29
CA GLN A 83 7.24 17.95 -0.35
C GLN A 83 8.34 17.67 -1.39
N ARG A 84 8.70 16.40 -1.59
CA ARG A 84 9.62 15.94 -2.65
C ARG A 84 8.98 15.93 -4.05
N GLY A 85 7.80 16.52 -4.22
CA GLY A 85 7.10 16.67 -5.50
C GLY A 85 6.41 15.40 -5.99
N LYS A 86 6.14 14.43 -5.11
CA LYS A 86 5.38 13.22 -5.46
C LYS A 86 3.88 13.46 -5.31
N ASP A 87 3.08 12.85 -6.17
CA ASP A 87 1.62 12.72 -5.94
C ASP A 87 1.40 11.56 -4.98
N VAL A 88 0.96 11.87 -3.76
CA VAL A 88 0.87 10.90 -2.66
C VAL A 88 -0.59 10.59 -2.38
N VAL A 89 -0.88 9.28 -2.30
CA VAL A 89 -2.18 8.75 -1.94
C VAL A 89 -2.01 7.80 -0.75
N LEU A 90 -2.72 8.06 0.34
CA LEU A 90 -2.75 7.21 1.53
C LEU A 90 -3.89 6.20 1.42
N PHE A 91 -3.60 4.93 1.67
CA PHE A 91 -4.61 3.89 1.85
C PHE A 91 -4.58 3.42 3.31
N SER A 92 -5.73 3.49 3.99
CA SER A 92 -5.88 3.01 5.36
C SER A 92 -7.33 2.75 5.69
N ASP A 93 -7.61 1.79 6.55
CA ASP A 93 -8.95 1.60 7.13
C ASP A 93 -9.12 2.28 8.50
N ASP A 94 -8.09 2.96 8.99
CA ASP A 94 -8.19 3.82 10.17
C ASP A 94 -8.87 5.15 9.80
N HIS A 95 -10.12 5.30 10.20
CA HIS A 95 -10.92 6.49 9.94
C HIS A 95 -10.28 7.78 10.47
N MET A 96 -9.64 7.74 11.63
CA MET A 96 -9.01 8.93 12.21
C MET A 96 -7.77 9.32 11.40
N LEU A 97 -6.96 8.34 10.98
CA LEU A 97 -5.82 8.59 10.11
C LEU A 97 -6.24 9.18 8.75
N LEU A 98 -7.34 8.68 8.16
CA LEU A 98 -7.91 9.22 6.92
C LEU A 98 -8.36 10.69 7.08
N ILE A 99 -9.09 11.00 8.15
CA ILE A 99 -9.55 12.38 8.43
C ILE A 99 -8.35 13.32 8.59
N LYS A 100 -7.34 12.91 9.38
CA LYS A 100 -6.12 13.69 9.56
C LYS A 100 -5.37 13.90 8.24
N ALA A 101 -5.33 12.89 7.37
CA ALA A 101 -4.73 13.02 6.05
C ALA A 101 -5.46 14.06 5.19
N GLN A 102 -6.80 14.03 5.18
CA GLN A 102 -7.62 14.99 4.44
C GLN A 102 -7.45 16.43 4.93
N ILE A 103 -7.39 16.65 6.25
CA ILE A 103 -7.10 17.98 6.84
C ILE A 103 -5.74 18.51 6.35
N ASN A 104 -4.76 17.61 6.16
CA ASN A 104 -3.43 17.94 5.64
C ASN A 104 -3.37 17.95 4.09
N SER A 105 -4.52 18.00 3.42
CA SER A 105 -4.64 18.03 1.95
C SER A 105 -3.97 16.85 1.26
N LEU A 106 -3.98 15.66 1.87
CA LEU A 106 -3.56 14.40 1.25
C LEU A 106 -4.78 13.69 0.67
N LYS A 107 -4.60 13.05 -0.49
CA LYS A 107 -5.59 12.10 -1.01
C LYS A 107 -5.55 10.87 -0.13
N ALA A 108 -6.68 10.47 0.43
CA ALA A 108 -6.74 9.34 1.35
C ALA A 108 -8.02 8.51 1.11
N PHE A 109 -7.89 7.19 1.04
CA PHE A 109 -8.97 6.26 0.73
C PHE A 109 -8.90 4.99 1.60
N SER A 110 -10.01 4.27 1.71
CA SER A 110 -10.03 2.95 2.35
C SER A 110 -9.19 1.95 1.56
N THR A 111 -8.62 0.96 2.26
CA THR A 111 -7.88 -0.13 1.61
C THR A 111 -8.77 -0.94 0.67
N LYS A 112 -10.10 -0.95 0.91
CA LYS A 112 -11.09 -1.61 0.03
C LYS A 112 -11.13 -1.01 -1.38
N ASP A 113 -10.79 0.27 -1.51
CA ASP A 113 -10.85 1.00 -2.77
C ASP A 113 -9.51 0.98 -3.52
N ILE A 114 -8.48 0.30 -3.00
CA ILE A 114 -7.11 0.38 -3.52
C ILE A 114 -7.02 0.04 -5.01
N VAL A 115 -7.66 -1.05 -5.45
CA VAL A 115 -7.62 -1.49 -6.85
C VAL A 115 -8.33 -0.49 -7.76
N VAL A 116 -9.52 -0.05 -7.35
CA VAL A 116 -10.33 0.92 -8.11
C VAL A 116 -9.60 2.25 -8.23
N LYS A 117 -9.00 2.73 -7.14
CA LYS A 117 -8.30 4.02 -7.13
C LYS A 117 -6.97 3.97 -7.86
N ILE A 118 -6.22 2.87 -7.77
CA ILE A 118 -5.04 2.69 -8.61
C ILE A 118 -5.43 2.72 -10.08
N PHE A 119 -6.54 2.06 -10.44
CA PHE A 119 -7.04 2.07 -11.81
C PHE A 119 -7.45 3.49 -12.27
N ASP A 120 -8.23 4.21 -11.45
CA ASP A 120 -8.64 5.60 -11.72
C ASP A 120 -7.42 6.54 -11.89
N LEU A 121 -6.34 6.29 -11.14
CA LEU A 121 -5.13 7.12 -11.12
C LEU A 121 -4.12 6.74 -12.21
N ALA A 122 -4.05 5.46 -12.58
CA ALA A 122 -3.13 4.96 -13.59
C ALA A 122 -3.63 5.19 -15.01
N LEU A 123 -4.94 5.36 -15.20
CA LEU A 123 -5.51 5.65 -16.51
C LEU A 123 -5.43 7.14 -16.86
N PRO A 124 -4.88 7.50 -18.03
CA PRO A 124 -5.22 8.79 -18.62
C PRO A 124 -6.74 8.81 -18.85
N LYS A 125 -7.39 9.93 -18.54
CA LYS A 125 -8.85 10.12 -18.61
C LYS A 125 -9.51 9.81 -19.98
N SER A 126 -8.77 9.32 -20.97
CA SER A 126 -9.20 9.08 -22.34
C SER A 126 -9.17 7.60 -22.80
N GLU A 127 -8.77 6.62 -21.98
CA GLU A 127 -8.81 5.20 -22.37
C GLU A 127 -9.59 4.35 -21.37
N ILE A 128 -10.72 3.80 -21.81
CA ILE A 128 -11.52 2.83 -21.05
C ILE A 128 -10.78 1.49 -21.09
N MET A 129 -10.10 1.12 -20.01
CA MET A 129 -9.46 -0.19 -19.87
C MET A 129 -10.37 -1.11 -19.04
N THR A 130 -10.65 -2.33 -19.50
CA THR A 130 -11.50 -3.25 -18.73
C THR A 130 -10.72 -3.89 -17.57
N PRO A 131 -11.34 -4.16 -16.40
CA PRO A 131 -10.68 -4.80 -15.27
C PRO A 131 -9.88 -6.07 -15.62
N ALA A 132 -10.39 -6.89 -16.54
CA ALA A 132 -9.73 -8.11 -17.01
C ALA A 132 -8.34 -7.86 -17.63
N LYS A 133 -8.14 -6.70 -18.28
CA LYS A 133 -6.90 -6.33 -18.96
C LYS A 133 -5.84 -5.84 -17.95
N LEU A 134 -6.29 -5.25 -16.84
CA LEU A 134 -5.42 -4.90 -15.72
C LEU A 134 -4.97 -6.17 -14.98
N PHE A 135 -5.88 -7.11 -14.68
CA PHE A 135 -5.50 -8.38 -14.06
C PHE A 135 -4.47 -9.13 -14.89
N SER A 136 -4.60 -9.17 -16.21
CA SER A 136 -3.56 -9.78 -17.06
C SER A 136 -2.20 -9.05 -17.02
N MET A 137 -2.18 -7.72 -16.82
CA MET A 137 -0.92 -6.95 -16.69
C MET A 137 -0.31 -7.07 -15.29
N ILE A 138 -1.16 -7.15 -14.25
CA ILE A 138 -0.73 -7.37 -12.88
C ILE A 138 -0.25 -8.82 -12.71
N GLU A 139 -0.93 -9.82 -13.28
CA GLU A 139 -0.53 -11.23 -13.22
C GLU A 139 0.78 -11.50 -13.99
N SER A 140 1.05 -10.74 -15.06
CA SER A 140 2.34 -10.86 -15.76
C SER A 140 3.54 -10.34 -14.94
N ASP A 141 3.31 -9.42 -13.98
CA ASP A 141 4.37 -8.85 -13.13
C ASP A 141 4.28 -9.28 -11.65
N ILE A 142 3.19 -9.92 -11.23
CA ILE A 142 2.95 -10.46 -9.89
C ILE A 142 2.63 -11.95 -10.03
N TYR A 143 3.67 -12.77 -9.92
CA TYR A 143 3.51 -14.18 -9.60
C TYR A 143 2.91 -14.30 -8.18
N LEU A 144 1.60 -14.54 -8.10
CA LEU A 144 0.95 -15.06 -6.91
C LEU A 144 1.34 -16.54 -6.79
N PRO A 145 2.04 -16.97 -5.72
CA PRO A 145 2.24 -18.39 -5.50
C PRO A 145 0.90 -19.02 -5.14
N THR A 146 0.20 -19.54 -6.14
CA THR A 146 -0.88 -20.50 -5.91
C THR A 146 -0.25 -21.79 -5.42
N ARG A 147 -0.18 -21.96 -4.09
CA ARG A 147 -0.13 -23.31 -3.53
C ARG A 147 -1.56 -23.83 -3.54
N ASP A 148 -1.79 -24.87 -4.35
CA ASP A 148 -3.05 -25.59 -4.54
C ASP A 148 -3.68 -26.17 -3.25
N SER A 149 -3.04 -26.02 -2.08
CA SER A 149 -3.53 -26.54 -0.80
C SER A 149 -4.66 -25.72 -0.18
N ASP A 150 -4.75 -24.41 -0.44
CA ASP A 150 -5.60 -23.51 0.38
C ASP A 150 -6.99 -23.25 -0.26
N LEU A 151 -7.18 -23.65 -1.52
CA LEU A 151 -8.46 -23.59 -2.24
C LEU A 151 -9.48 -24.62 -1.75
N LYS A 152 -9.03 -25.66 -1.03
CA LYS A 152 -9.94 -26.68 -0.47
C LYS A 152 -10.61 -26.23 0.82
N GLU A 153 -9.92 -25.45 1.66
CA GLU A 153 -10.50 -25.00 2.94
C GLU A 153 -11.53 -23.88 2.77
N THR A 154 -11.31 -22.97 1.82
CA THR A 154 -12.25 -21.88 1.53
C THR A 154 -13.56 -22.36 0.91
N LYS A 155 -13.52 -23.41 0.07
CA LYS A 155 -14.75 -24.05 -0.45
C LYS A 155 -15.49 -24.89 0.61
N LEU A 156 -14.80 -25.39 1.63
CA LEU A 156 -15.43 -26.17 2.69
C LEU A 156 -16.19 -25.29 3.69
N LEU A 157 -15.70 -24.06 3.93
CA LEU A 157 -16.37 -23.09 4.81
C LEU A 157 -17.63 -22.48 4.19
N LEU A 158 -17.68 -22.30 2.87
CA LEU A 158 -18.86 -21.78 2.16
C LEU A 158 -19.99 -22.79 2.00
N LYS A 159 -19.74 -24.10 2.22
CA LYS A 159 -20.78 -25.15 2.15
C LYS A 159 -21.51 -25.41 3.47
N LYS A 160 -21.08 -24.77 4.58
CA LYS A 160 -21.73 -24.92 5.90
C LYS A 160 -22.69 -23.77 6.26
N VAL A 161 -22.91 -22.83 5.35
CA VAL A 161 -23.82 -21.68 5.55
C VAL A 161 -24.92 -21.65 4.47
N GLN A 162 -25.44 -22.82 4.11
CA GLN A 162 -26.70 -22.98 3.38
C GLN A 162 -27.55 -24.04 4.08
#